data_AF-A0A3P6DCQ0-F1
#
_entry.id   AF-A0A3P6DCQ0-F1
#
_cell.length_a   1.000
_cell.length_b   1.000
_cell.length_c   1.000
_cell.angle_alpha   90.00
_cell.angle_beta   90.00
_cell.angle_gamma   90.00
#
_symmetry.space_group_name_H-M   'P 1'
#
loop_
_entity.id
_entity.type
_entity.pdbx_description
1 polymer ?
#
loop_
_entity_poly.entity_id
_entity_poly.type
_entity_poly.pdbx_seq_one_letter_code
_entity_poly.pdbx_strand_id
1 'polypeptide(L)'
;MAILLSLFLVLLLTLVSSIFLKKLQNSKLNLPPSPSSLPLIGNLHHVAGLPHRCFHKLSIKYGPVMLLRLGFVPVVVISSSEAAEAVLRTHDLECCSRPKTFGTRKLLRL
;
A
#
# COMPACT_ATOMS: atom_id res chain seq x y z
N MET A 1 -6.91 -37.47 1.70
CA MET A 1 -6.81 -37.04 0.28
C MET A 1 -7.53 -35.71 0.01
N ALA A 2 -8.82 -35.58 0.31
CA ALA A 2 -9.57 -34.33 0.05
C ALA A 2 -8.97 -33.07 0.72
N ILE A 3 -8.53 -33.18 1.99
CA ILE A 3 -7.89 -32.05 2.71
C ILE A 3 -6.59 -31.62 2.04
N LEU A 4 -5.75 -32.59 1.64
CA LEU A 4 -4.48 -32.33 0.96
C LEU A 4 -4.70 -31.63 -0.39
N LEU A 5 -5.73 -32.08 -1.12
CA LEU A 5 -6.11 -31.53 -2.43
C LEU A 5 -6.67 -30.12 -2.30
N SER A 6 -7.44 -29.85 -1.24
CA SER A 6 -7.93 -28.50 -0.89
C SER A 6 -6.79 -27.54 -0.55
N LEU A 7 -5.83 -27.95 0.30
CA LEU A 7 -4.66 -27.13 0.64
C LEU A 7 -3.80 -26.82 -0.59
N PHE A 8 -3.62 -27.82 -1.47
CA PHE A 8 -2.89 -27.64 -2.73
C PHE A 8 -3.60 -26.63 -3.65
N LEU A 9 -4.93 -26.70 -3.76
CA LEU A 9 -5.71 -25.75 -4.58
C LEU A 9 -5.60 -24.31 -4.05
N VAL A 10 -5.68 -24.13 -2.73
CA VAL A 10 -5.51 -22.81 -2.09
C VAL A 10 -4.11 -22.25 -2.33
N LEU A 11 -3.08 -23.09 -2.20
CA LEU A 11 -1.70 -22.69 -2.49
C LEU A 11 -1.54 -22.27 -3.96
N LEU A 12 -2.10 -23.03 -4.89
CA LEU A 12 -2.05 -22.72 -6.31
C LEU A 12 -2.75 -21.37 -6.62
N LEU A 13 -3.93 -21.16 -6.05
CA LEU A 13 -4.71 -19.94 -6.25
C LEU A 13 -3.97 -18.70 -5.74
N THR A 14 -3.34 -18.79 -4.57
CA THR A 14 -2.54 -17.69 -4.01
C THR A 14 -1.29 -17.39 -4.83
N LEU A 15 -0.61 -18.42 -5.36
CA LEU A 15 0.54 -18.28 -6.26
C LEU A 15 0.15 -17.59 -7.57
N VAL A 16 -0.91 -18.05 -8.22
CA VAL A 16 -1.42 -17.45 -9.46
C VAL A 16 -1.83 -15.99 -9.22
N SER A 17 -2.59 -15.71 -8.15
CA SER A 17 -2.99 -14.35 -7.79
C SER A 17 -1.78 -13.44 -7.58
N SER A 18 -0.72 -13.91 -6.90
CA SER A 18 0.51 -13.15 -6.68
C SER A 18 1.22 -12.79 -7.99
N ILE A 19 1.30 -13.73 -8.93
CA ILE A 19 1.92 -13.49 -10.25
C ILE A 19 1.11 -12.47 -11.05
N PHE A 20 -0.22 -12.61 -11.09
CA PHE A 20 -1.10 -11.67 -11.77
C PHE A 20 -1.01 -10.26 -11.18
N LEU A 21 -1.00 -10.14 -9.85
CA LEU A 21 -0.85 -8.86 -9.15
C LEU A 21 0.49 -8.18 -9.46
N LYS A 22 1.59 -8.94 -9.51
CA LYS A 22 2.91 -8.41 -9.91
C LYS A 22 2.91 -7.93 -11.36
N LYS A 23 2.26 -8.66 -12.26
CA LYS A 23 2.17 -8.29 -13.68
C LYS A 23 1.35 -7.00 -13.90
N LEU A 24 0.27 -6.82 -13.14
CA LEU A 24 -0.52 -5.58 -13.12
C LEU A 24 0.28 -4.38 -12.59
N GLN A 25 1.14 -4.59 -11.60
CA GLN A 25 2.02 -3.54 -11.06
C GLN A 25 3.16 -3.15 -12.02
N ASN A 26 3.50 -4.00 -12.99
CA ASN A 26 4.62 -3.80 -13.93
C ASN A 26 4.23 -2.98 -15.19
N SER A 27 3.15 -2.22 -15.13
CA SER A 27 2.88 -1.22 -16.18
C SER A 27 3.93 -0.11 -16.07
N LYS A 28 4.48 0.34 -17.22
CA LYS A 28 5.54 1.35 -17.36
C LYS A 28 5.06 2.76 -16.93
N LEU A 29 4.48 2.88 -15.75
CA LEU A 29 4.13 4.15 -15.14
C LEU A 29 5.33 4.61 -14.31
N ASN A 30 5.63 5.91 -14.37
CA ASN A 30 6.64 6.55 -13.55
C ASN A 30 6.15 6.64 -12.10
N LEU A 31 6.04 5.49 -11.44
CA LEU A 31 5.61 5.38 -10.06
C LEU A 31 6.78 5.66 -9.12
N PRO A 32 6.52 6.26 -7.95
CA PRO A 32 7.56 6.39 -6.94
C PRO A 32 8.03 5.01 -6.47
N PRO A 33 9.25 4.92 -5.92
CA PRO A 33 9.82 3.66 -5.44
C PRO A 33 8.89 2.97 -4.43
N SER A 34 8.80 1.65 -4.51
CA SER A 34 7.94 0.82 -3.66
C SER A 34 8.72 -0.31 -3.00
N PRO A 35 8.59 -0.53 -1.68
CA PRO A 35 9.04 -1.75 -1.05
C PRO A 35 8.30 -2.98 -1.59
N SER A 36 8.93 -4.15 -1.46
CA SER A 36 8.31 -5.43 -1.79
C SER A 36 7.03 -5.62 -0.99
N SER A 37 5.94 -5.95 -1.68
CA SER A 37 4.62 -6.15 -1.09
C SER A 37 4.21 -7.63 -1.17
N LEU A 38 3.52 -8.11 -0.15
CA LEU A 38 2.96 -9.46 -0.10
C LEU A 38 1.59 -9.49 -0.79
N PRO A 39 1.19 -10.62 -1.41
CA PRO A 39 -0.16 -10.77 -1.92
C PRO A 39 -1.17 -10.59 -0.77
N LEU A 40 -2.33 -10.00 -1.08
CA LEU A 40 -3.43 -9.70 -0.14
C LEU A 40 -3.16 -8.56 0.88
N ILE A 41 -2.12 -8.66 1.69
CA ILE A 41 -1.85 -7.71 2.79
C ILE A 41 -1.00 -6.51 2.36
N GLY A 42 -0.34 -6.58 1.21
CA GLY A 42 0.55 -5.52 0.73
C GLY A 42 1.77 -5.33 1.64
N ASN A 43 2.07 -4.08 1.99
CA ASN A 43 3.15 -3.63 2.87
C ASN A 43 2.72 -3.49 4.34
N LEU A 44 1.54 -3.96 4.74
CA LEU A 44 1.10 -3.89 6.15
C LEU A 44 2.10 -4.55 7.13
N HIS A 45 2.80 -5.59 6.67
CA HIS A 45 3.85 -6.26 7.44
C HIS A 45 5.06 -5.35 7.79
N HIS A 46 5.27 -4.26 7.07
CA HIS A 46 6.29 -3.25 7.40
C HIS A 46 5.81 -2.23 8.45
N VAL A 47 4.49 -2.14 8.69
CA VAL A 47 3.86 -1.16 9.58
C VAL A 47 3.41 -1.84 10.88
N ALA A 48 4.35 -2.53 11.52
CA ALA A 48 4.14 -3.13 12.84
C ALA A 48 4.54 -2.12 13.94
N GLY A 49 3.57 -1.67 14.75
CA GLY A 49 3.79 -0.71 15.84
C GLY A 49 3.37 0.72 15.47
N LEU A 50 4.18 1.71 15.83
CA LEU A 50 3.88 3.12 15.61
C LEU A 50 4.06 3.50 14.13
N PRO A 51 2.98 3.84 13.39
CA PRO A 51 3.05 3.99 11.93
C PRO A 51 4.05 5.06 11.48
N HIS A 52 4.09 6.20 12.17
CA HIS A 52 5.00 7.30 11.83
C HIS A 52 6.48 6.90 11.90
N ARG A 53 6.87 6.05 12.86
CA ARG A 53 8.25 5.53 12.97
C ARG A 53 8.56 4.52 11.87
N CYS A 54 7.61 3.65 11.55
CA CYS A 54 7.75 2.68 10.46
C CYS A 54 7.91 3.38 9.12
N PHE A 55 7.07 4.39 8.83
CA PHE A 55 7.16 5.17 7.60
C PHE A 55 8.46 5.96 7.50
N HIS A 56 8.94 6.57 8.59
CA HIS A 56 10.24 7.24 8.59
C HIS A 56 11.40 6.27 8.31
N LYS A 57 11.39 5.07 8.91
CA LYS A 57 12.42 4.05 8.61
C LYS A 57 12.38 3.61 7.15
N LEU A 58 11.19 3.47 6.57
CA LEU A 58 11.02 3.15 5.16
C LEU A 58 11.50 4.31 4.27
N SER A 59 11.22 5.56 4.62
CA SER A 59 11.62 6.72 3.81
C SER A 59 13.15 6.90 3.76
N ILE A 60 13.86 6.52 4.83
CA ILE A 60 15.34 6.47 4.80
C ILE A 60 15.86 5.51 3.72
N LYS A 61 15.14 4.40 3.47
CA LYS A 61 15.57 3.36 2.52
C LYS A 61 15.06 3.58 1.10
N TYR A 62 13.81 4.03 0.95
CA TYR A 62 13.13 4.14 -0.35
C TYR A 62 13.04 5.58 -0.87
N GLY A 63 13.38 6.57 -0.04
CA GLY A 63 13.31 7.98 -0.38
C GLY A 63 12.10 8.70 0.21
N PRO A 64 12.06 10.04 0.06
CA PRO A 64 11.05 10.91 0.69
C PRO A 64 9.66 10.78 0.08
N VAL A 65 9.55 10.25 -1.14
CA VAL A 65 8.28 9.96 -1.83
C VAL A 65 8.29 8.49 -2.22
N MET A 66 7.41 7.69 -1.62
CA MET A 66 7.33 6.25 -1.86
C MET A 66 5.88 5.76 -1.97
N LEU A 67 5.68 4.70 -2.76
CA LEU A 67 4.39 4.03 -2.88
C LEU A 67 4.34 2.83 -1.93
N LEU A 68 3.31 2.76 -1.10
CA LEU A 68 2.98 1.60 -0.28
C LEU A 68 1.62 1.04 -0.68
N ARG A 69 1.38 -0.23 -0.35
CA ARG A 69 0.08 -0.88 -0.48
C ARG A 69 -0.40 -1.34 0.89
N LEU A 70 -1.40 -0.70 1.48
CA LEU A 70 -1.95 -1.11 2.77
C LEU A 70 -3.15 -2.03 2.52
N GLY A 71 -2.91 -3.35 2.54
CA GLY A 71 -3.87 -4.34 2.07
C GLY A 71 -4.05 -4.23 0.55
N PHE A 72 -5.26 -3.86 0.12
CA PHE A 72 -5.57 -3.62 -1.29
C PHE A 72 -5.51 -2.14 -1.70
N VAL A 73 -5.26 -1.23 -0.75
CA VAL A 73 -5.29 0.21 -0.99
C VAL A 73 -3.88 0.74 -1.29
N PRO A 74 -3.61 1.32 -2.47
CA PRO A 74 -2.36 2.02 -2.74
C PRO A 74 -2.32 3.35 -1.98
N VAL A 75 -1.17 3.69 -1.40
CA VAL A 75 -0.94 4.87 -0.56
C VAL A 75 0.42 5.46 -0.90
N VAL A 76 0.45 6.73 -1.29
CA VAL A 76 1.71 7.48 -1.44
C VAL A 76 2.06 8.09 -0.09
N VAL A 77 3.30 7.86 0.36
CA VAL A 77 3.83 8.43 1.60
C VAL A 77 4.84 9.50 1.26
N ILE A 78 4.63 10.69 1.84
CA ILE A 78 5.49 11.87 1.68
C ILE A 78 6.15 12.13 3.03
N SER A 79 7.48 12.15 3.06
CA SER A 79 8.28 12.17 4.29
C SER A 79 9.31 13.30 4.36
N SER A 80 9.26 14.28 3.45
CA SER A 80 10.07 15.51 3.52
C SER A 80 9.21 16.76 3.36
N SER A 81 9.71 17.88 3.89
CA SER A 81 9.08 19.20 3.80
C SER A 81 8.94 19.66 2.35
N GLU A 82 9.99 19.48 1.56
CA GLU A 82 10.08 19.95 0.18
C GLU A 82 9.08 19.18 -0.70
N ALA A 83 8.99 17.86 -0.50
CA ALA A 83 8.04 17.02 -1.21
C ALA A 83 6.60 17.30 -0.77
N ALA A 84 6.37 17.54 0.52
CA ALA A 84 5.05 17.90 1.03
C ALA A 84 4.60 19.26 0.47
N GLU A 85 5.48 20.26 0.43
CA GLU A 85 5.18 21.55 -0.16
C GLU A 85 4.84 21.41 -1.65
N ALA A 86 5.65 20.69 -2.42
CA ALA A 86 5.40 20.50 -3.84
C ALA A 86 4.02 19.85 -4.12
N VAL A 87 3.66 18.81 -3.35
CA VAL A 87 2.38 18.11 -3.50
C VAL A 87 1.21 18.97 -3.01
N LEU A 88 1.32 19.58 -1.82
CA LEU A 88 0.26 20.39 -1.23
C LEU A 88 0.06 21.73 -1.93
N ARG A 89 1.02 22.21 -2.74
CA ARG A 89 0.85 23.36 -3.62
C ARG A 89 0.20 23.00 -4.94
N THR A 90 0.61 21.90 -5.54
CA THR A 90 0.23 21.53 -6.91
C THR A 90 -1.07 20.70 -6.95
N HIS A 91 -1.31 19.88 -5.94
CA HIS A 91 -2.41 18.92 -5.84
C HIS A 91 -3.22 19.13 -4.54
N ASP A 92 -3.39 20.38 -4.11
CA ASP A 92 -4.08 20.75 -2.87
C ASP A 92 -5.52 20.22 -2.82
N LEU A 93 -6.26 20.37 -3.93
CA LEU A 93 -7.64 19.89 -4.08
C LEU A 93 -7.75 18.36 -4.01
N GLU A 94 -6.75 17.62 -4.46
CA GLU A 94 -6.73 16.16 -4.36
C GLU A 94 -6.41 15.73 -2.92
N CYS A 95 -5.50 16.45 -2.27
CA CYS A 95 -5.02 16.17 -0.92
C CYS A 95 -5.93 16.69 0.20
N CYS A 96 -6.91 17.55 -0.10
CA CYS A 96 -7.86 18.05 0.90
C CYS A 96 -8.97 17.03 1.22
N SER A 97 -9.07 15.95 0.45
CA SER A 97 -10.04 14.87 0.68
C SER A 97 -9.64 13.94 1.83
N ARG A 98 -10.62 13.28 2.47
CA ARG A 98 -10.35 12.25 3.48
C ARG A 98 -10.76 10.87 2.97
N PRO A 99 -9.88 9.85 3.08
CA PRO A 99 -10.20 8.51 2.60
C PRO A 99 -11.40 7.93 3.37
N LYS A 100 -12.36 7.35 2.63
CA LYS A 100 -13.52 6.64 3.19
C LYS A 100 -13.08 5.30 3.76
N THR A 101 -12.51 5.32 4.96
CA THR A 101 -12.16 4.09 5.69
C THR A 101 -13.40 3.41 6.26
N PHE A 102 -13.29 2.13 6.64
CA PHE A 102 -14.36 1.43 7.34
C PHE A 102 -14.78 2.16 8.63
N GLY A 103 -13.79 2.69 9.38
CA GLY A 103 -14.04 3.48 10.59
C GLY A 103 -14.84 4.75 10.30
N THR A 104 -14.40 5.56 9.32
CA THR A 104 -15.11 6.79 8.93
C THR A 104 -16.54 6.49 8.48
N ARG A 105 -16.75 5.41 7.70
CA ARG A 105 -18.10 5.00 7.29
C ARG A 105 -18.99 4.55 8.44
N LYS A 106 -18.42 3.89 9.46
CA LYS A 106 -19.17 3.47 10.64
C LYS A 106 -19.62 4.68 11.47
N LEU A 107 -18.75 5.68 11.63
CA LEU A 107 -19.09 6.91 12.37
C LEU A 107 -20.16 7.75 11.68
N LEU A 108 -20.15 7.83 10.34
CA LEU A 108 -21.15 8.58 9.57
C LEU A 108 -22.53 7.92 9.48
N ARG A 109 -22.67 6.68 10.00
CA ARG A 109 -23.94 5.93 10.05
C ARG A 109 -24.56 5.91 11.45
N LEU A 110 -23.86 6.43 12.44
CA LEU A 110 -24.42 6.73 13.77
C LEU A 110 -25.03 8.12 13.74
#